data_AF-A0A4R4WB37-F1
#
_entry.id   AF-A0A4R4WB37-F1
#
_cell.length_a   1.000
_cell.length_b   1.000
_cell.length_c   1.000
_cell.angle_alpha   90.00
_cell.angle_beta   90.00
_cell.angle_gamma   90.00
#
_symmetry.space_group_name_H-M   'P 1'
#
loop_
_entity.id
_entity.type
_entity.pdbx_description
1 polymer ?
#
loop_
_entity_poly.entity_id
_entity_poly.type
_entity_poly.pdbx_seq_one_letter_code
_entity_poly.pdbx_strand_id
1 'polypeptide(L)'
;MAETEPPRDWPGLQPERDGVTYDPKKIANIAGELREVLKPISGEGRGENQGSIIDLETYGSLRAALTHVRSIERWKGGQAFADLVSHSQQEFLTAYEEVLENFATAISLVEDGAGTYQATNAANEGGV
;
A
#
# COMPACT_ATOMS: atom_id res chain seq x y z
N MET A 1 -39.21 -16.23 11.15
CA MET A 1 -37.84 -15.82 10.77
C MET A 1 -38.03 -14.69 9.79
N ALA A 2 -37.85 -13.45 10.22
CA ALA A 2 -37.97 -12.30 9.32
C ALA A 2 -36.57 -12.04 8.74
N GLU A 3 -36.42 -12.23 7.44
CA GLU A 3 -35.25 -11.76 6.70
C GLU A 3 -35.22 -10.24 6.84
N THR A 4 -34.23 -9.74 7.57
CA THR A 4 -33.99 -8.31 7.73
C THR A 4 -33.40 -7.80 6.43
N GLU A 5 -34.22 -7.16 5.59
CA GLU A 5 -33.74 -6.36 4.48
C GLU A 5 -32.58 -5.46 4.95
N PRO A 6 -31.50 -5.33 4.16
CA PRO A 6 -30.44 -4.39 4.47
C PRO A 6 -31.05 -3.00 4.68
N PRO A 7 -30.56 -2.23 5.67
CA PRO A 7 -31.02 -0.87 5.89
C PRO A 7 -31.02 -0.10 4.57
N ARG A 8 -32.06 0.70 4.36
CA ARG A 8 -32.31 1.44 3.11
C ARG A 8 -31.12 2.29 2.63
N ASP A 9 -30.24 2.63 3.56
CA ASP A 9 -29.07 3.47 3.35
C ASP A 9 -27.77 2.68 3.16
N TRP A 10 -27.78 1.35 3.06
CA TRP A 10 -26.58 0.55 2.76
C TRP A 10 -26.08 0.84 1.33
N PRO A 11 -24.77 1.11 1.10
CA PRO A 11 -23.62 0.94 2.01
C PRO A 11 -23.25 2.18 2.86
N GLY A 12 -24.09 3.21 2.89
CA GLY A 12 -23.94 4.38 3.74
C GLY A 12 -23.93 4.04 5.23
N LEU A 13 -22.91 4.54 5.92
CA LEU A 13 -22.74 4.43 7.36
C LEU A 13 -23.64 5.45 8.06
N GLN A 14 -24.30 5.03 9.15
CA GLN A 14 -25.09 5.88 10.05
C GLN A 14 -24.34 5.98 11.40
N PRO A 15 -23.88 7.17 11.82
CA PRO A 15 -23.02 7.33 13.00
C PRO A 15 -23.57 6.69 14.28
N GLU A 16 -24.86 6.82 14.55
CA GLU A 16 -25.52 6.32 15.75
C GLU A 16 -25.81 4.81 15.70
N ARG A 17 -26.04 4.25 14.50
CA ARG A 17 -26.27 2.82 14.27
C ARG A 17 -24.97 2.04 14.30
N ASP A 18 -23.94 2.58 13.66
CA ASP A 18 -22.68 1.89 13.38
C ASP A 18 -21.60 2.24 14.42
N GLY A 19 -21.92 3.09 15.40
CA GLY A 19 -20.98 3.54 16.43
C GLY A 19 -19.78 4.32 15.86
N VAL A 20 -19.89 4.79 14.62
CA VAL A 20 -18.84 5.51 13.92
C VAL A 20 -18.91 6.97 14.35
N THR A 21 -18.25 7.27 15.46
CA THR A 21 -17.94 8.66 15.84
C THR A 21 -16.75 9.13 15.01
N TYR A 22 -17.02 9.99 14.03
CA TYR A 22 -16.00 10.62 13.20
C TYR A 22 -15.23 11.66 14.03
N ASP A 23 -14.04 11.30 14.51
CA ASP A 23 -13.08 12.24 15.09
C ASP A 23 -11.97 12.52 14.05
N PRO A 24 -11.92 13.71 13.44
CA PRO A 24 -10.92 14.03 12.43
C PRO A 24 -9.49 13.94 12.96
N LYS A 25 -9.24 14.17 14.26
CA LYS A 25 -7.91 13.96 14.85
C LYS A 25 -7.55 12.48 14.89
N LYS A 26 -8.51 11.61 15.23
CA LYS A 26 -8.30 10.17 15.23
C LYS A 26 -8.02 9.64 13.83
N ILE A 27 -8.72 10.14 12.81
CA ILE A 27 -8.50 9.75 11.41
C ILE A 27 -7.12 10.23 10.93
N ALA A 28 -6.74 11.47 11.22
CA ALA A 28 -5.41 12.00 10.89
C ALA A 28 -4.28 11.21 11.59
N ASN A 29 -4.47 10.83 12.86
CA ASN A 29 -3.51 9.99 13.58
C ASN A 29 -3.36 8.61 12.94
N ILE A 30 -4.46 7.96 12.54
CA ILE A 30 -4.43 6.67 11.83
C ILE A 30 -3.68 6.80 10.50
N ALA A 31 -3.94 7.86 9.72
CA ALA A 31 -3.21 8.12 8.49
C ALA A 31 -1.70 8.31 8.75
N GLY A 32 -1.33 9.03 9.80
CA GLY A 32 0.05 9.20 10.24
C GLY A 32 0.72 7.88 10.62
N GLU A 33 0.07 7.04 11.43
CA GLU A 33 0.56 5.72 11.81
C GLU A 33 0.76 4.81 10.59
N LEU A 34 -0.20 4.80 9.67
CA LEU A 34 -0.09 4.04 8.41
C LEU A 34 1.09 4.52 7.57
N ARG A 35 1.35 5.83 7.52
CA ARG A 35 2.50 6.41 6.82
C ARG A 35 3.81 5.98 7.45
N GLU A 36 3.91 5.96 8.78
CA GLU A 36 5.10 5.46 9.47
C GLU A 36 5.35 3.96 9.25
N VAL A 37 4.30 3.15 9.15
CA VAL A 37 4.40 1.72 8.81
C VAL A 37 4.86 1.51 7.37
N LEU A 38 4.45 2.38 6.44
CA LEU A 38 4.81 2.27 5.02
C LEU A 38 6.29 2.58 4.76
N LYS A 39 6.87 3.54 5.49
CA LYS A 39 8.28 3.97 5.33
C LYS A 39 9.28 2.81 5.23
N PRO A 40 9.40 1.90 6.22
CA PRO A 40 10.39 0.82 6.14
C PRO A 40 10.19 -0.07 4.92
N ILE A 41 8.95 -0.24 4.46
CA ILE A 41 8.58 -1.07 3.32
C ILE A 41 8.97 -0.39 2.00
N SER A 42 8.79 0.93 1.89
CA SER A 42 9.22 1.74 0.74
C SER A 42 10.73 2.00 0.71
N GLY A 43 11.50 1.48 1.67
CA GLY A 43 12.93 1.71 1.77
C GLY A 43 13.31 3.00 2.49
N GLU A 44 12.35 3.72 3.06
CA GLU A 44 12.58 4.88 3.92
C GLU A 44 12.75 4.46 5.40
N GLY A 45 13.74 4.99 6.10
CA GLY A 45 13.93 4.75 7.55
C GLY A 45 15.30 4.18 7.94
N ARG A 46 15.50 3.90 9.23
CA ARG A 46 16.76 3.36 9.78
C ARG A 46 16.61 1.86 10.09
N GLY A 47 17.30 0.98 9.37
CA GLY A 47 17.40 -0.44 9.71
C GLY A 47 17.51 -1.37 8.50
N GLU A 48 17.78 -2.66 8.75
CA GLU A 48 17.63 -3.74 7.76
C GLU A 48 16.13 -4.02 7.60
N ASN A 49 15.54 -3.51 6.53
CA ASN A 49 14.12 -3.72 6.24
C ASN A 49 13.96 -4.89 5.28
N GLN A 50 14.04 -6.11 5.81
CA GLN A 50 13.75 -7.32 5.04
C GLN A 50 12.37 -7.23 4.38
N GLY A 51 12.30 -7.50 3.09
CA GLY A 51 11.09 -7.35 2.29
C GLY A 51 10.79 -5.91 1.86
N SER A 52 11.64 -4.92 2.17
CA SER A 52 11.54 -3.60 1.55
C SER A 52 11.87 -3.65 0.06
N ILE A 53 11.46 -2.64 -0.69
CA ILE A 53 11.81 -2.55 -2.10
C ILE A 53 13.34 -2.61 -2.33
N ILE A 54 14.12 -1.89 -1.51
CA ILE A 54 15.60 -1.89 -1.59
C ILE A 54 16.17 -3.28 -1.31
N ASP A 55 15.60 -4.01 -0.34
CA ASP A 55 16.00 -5.39 -0.03
C ASP A 55 15.69 -6.34 -1.19
N LEU A 56 14.50 -6.21 -1.79
CA LEU A 56 14.06 -7.02 -2.94
C LEU A 56 14.90 -6.74 -4.20
N GLU A 57 15.29 -5.48 -4.42
CA GLU A 57 16.22 -5.12 -5.50
C GLU A 57 17.63 -5.69 -5.27
N THR A 58 18.14 -5.54 -4.05
CA THR A 58 19.53 -5.87 -3.71
C THR A 58 19.74 -7.38 -3.64
N TYR A 59 18.85 -8.10 -2.96
CA TYR A 59 19.03 -9.52 -2.64
C TYR A 59 18.08 -10.44 -3.42
N GLY A 60 16.98 -9.92 -3.97
CA GLY A 60 16.03 -10.71 -4.76
C GLY A 60 16.47 -10.99 -6.20
N SER A 61 17.55 -10.36 -6.69
CA SER A 61 17.81 -10.32 -8.13
C SER A 61 18.36 -11.56 -8.80
N LEU A 62 18.73 -12.59 -8.03
CA LEU A 62 19.38 -13.83 -8.50
C LEU A 62 20.52 -13.61 -9.52
N ARG A 63 21.05 -12.39 -9.61
CA ARG A 63 21.84 -11.92 -10.75
C ARG A 63 23.12 -12.73 -10.94
N ALA A 64 23.76 -13.08 -9.83
CA ALA A 64 24.95 -13.95 -9.83
C ALA A 64 24.64 -15.35 -10.37
N ALA A 65 23.52 -15.95 -9.96
CA ALA A 65 23.09 -17.26 -10.46
C ALA A 65 22.75 -17.21 -11.96
N LEU A 66 22.06 -16.15 -12.40
CA LEU A 66 21.73 -15.95 -13.81
C LEU A 66 22.97 -15.73 -14.69
N THR A 67 23.99 -15.03 -14.18
CA THR A 67 25.29 -14.91 -14.87
C THR A 67 25.95 -16.28 -15.05
N HIS A 68 25.93 -17.14 -14.03
CA HIS A 68 26.44 -18.51 -14.17
C HIS A 68 25.65 -19.31 -15.20
N VAL A 69 24.32 -19.22 -15.18
CA VAL A 69 23.46 -19.88 -16.19
C VAL A 69 23.83 -19.43 -17.61
N ARG A 70 24.02 -18.13 -17.82
CA ARG A 70 24.41 -17.56 -19.12
C ARG A 70 25.79 -18.02 -19.60
N SER A 71 26.68 -18.42 -18.69
CA SER A 71 28.02 -18.91 -19.04
C SER A 71 28.06 -20.36 -19.56
N ILE A 72 26.95 -21.11 -19.46
CA ILE A 72 26.89 -22.52 -19.89
C ILE A 72 26.55 -22.59 -21.39
N GLU A 73 27.58 -22.53 -22.25
CA GLU A 73 27.42 -22.49 -23.72
C GLU A 73 26.59 -23.64 -24.31
N ARG A 74 26.69 -24.84 -23.72
CA ARG A 74 25.96 -26.04 -24.16
C ARG A 74 24.47 -26.01 -23.82
N TRP A 75 24.02 -25.11 -22.96
CA TRP A 75 22.61 -24.98 -22.59
C TRP A 75 21.98 -23.81 -23.36
N LYS A 76 21.51 -24.10 -24.59
CA LYS A 76 20.87 -23.10 -25.45
C LYS A 76 19.66 -22.41 -24.81
N GLY A 77 18.96 -23.09 -23.90
CA GLY A 77 17.84 -22.51 -23.15
C GLY A 77 18.24 -21.62 -21.96
N GLY A 78 19.53 -21.61 -21.58
CA GLY A 78 20.00 -20.88 -20.40
C GLY A 78 19.87 -19.36 -20.53
N GLN A 79 20.15 -18.81 -21.72
CA GLN A 79 19.93 -17.39 -21.99
C GLN A 79 18.45 -17.01 -21.85
N ALA A 80 17.56 -17.73 -22.53
CA ALA A 80 16.12 -17.49 -22.47
C ALA A 80 15.57 -17.62 -21.04
N PHE A 81 16.04 -18.61 -20.28
CA PHE A 81 15.69 -18.75 -18.86
C PHE A 81 16.17 -17.54 -18.03
N ALA A 82 17.43 -17.14 -18.19
CA ALA A 82 17.97 -16.01 -17.46
C ALA A 82 17.25 -14.68 -17.79
N ASP A 83 16.89 -14.49 -19.05
CA ASP A 83 16.14 -13.31 -19.49
C ASP A 83 14.71 -13.32 -18.93
N LEU A 84 14.04 -14.48 -18.96
CA LEU A 84 12.71 -14.65 -18.36
C LEU A 84 12.71 -14.35 -16.85
N VAL A 85 13.68 -14.88 -16.10
CA VAL A 85 13.78 -14.62 -14.65
C VAL A 85 14.08 -13.14 -14.38
N SER A 86 15.00 -12.53 -15.14
CA SER A 86 15.31 -11.09 -15.00
C SER A 86 14.08 -10.23 -15.25
N HIS A 87 13.32 -10.54 -16.30
CA HIS A 87 12.11 -9.81 -16.65
C HIS A 87 11.01 -10.03 -15.60
N SER A 88 10.78 -11.27 -15.15
CA SER A 88 9.82 -11.57 -14.08
C SER A 88 10.14 -10.84 -12.79
N GLN A 89 11.42 -10.66 -12.47
CA GLN A 89 11.82 -9.88 -11.29
C GLN A 89 11.50 -8.39 -11.47
N GLN A 90 11.75 -7.82 -12.65
CA GLN A 90 11.38 -6.44 -12.94
C GLN A 90 9.86 -6.23 -12.81
N GLU A 91 9.06 -7.10 -13.42
CA GLU A 91 7.60 -7.04 -13.31
C GLU A 91 7.12 -7.12 -11.86
N PHE A 92 7.74 -7.99 -11.06
CA PHE A 92 7.43 -8.08 -9.63
C PHE A 92 7.76 -6.78 -8.88
N LEU A 93 8.92 -6.17 -9.14
CA LEU A 93 9.31 -4.90 -8.52
C LEU A 93 8.38 -3.76 -8.94
N THR A 94 8.01 -3.67 -10.22
CA THR A 94 7.03 -2.69 -10.71
C THR A 94 5.70 -2.82 -10.00
N ALA A 95 5.14 -4.04 -9.92
CA ALA A 95 3.89 -4.28 -9.20
C ALA A 95 4.00 -3.94 -7.71
N TYR A 96 5.17 -4.18 -7.10
CA TYR A 96 5.44 -3.81 -5.72
C TYR A 96 5.42 -2.30 -5.51
N GLU A 97 6.08 -1.53 -6.40
CA GLU A 97 6.05 -0.06 -6.40
C GLU A 97 4.63 0.48 -6.55
N GLU A 98 3.86 -0.05 -7.50
CA GLU A 98 2.46 0.35 -7.72
C GLU A 98 1.60 0.12 -6.46
N VAL A 99 1.80 -0.99 -5.75
CA VAL A 99 1.11 -1.26 -4.48
C VAL A 99 1.50 -0.25 -3.41
N LEU A 100 2.78 0.09 -3.28
CA LEU A 100 3.25 1.11 -2.34
C LEU A 100 2.66 2.49 -2.66
N GLU A 101 2.62 2.88 -3.94
CA GLU A 101 2.02 4.13 -4.39
C GLU A 101 0.51 4.18 -4.10
N ASN A 102 -0.20 3.06 -4.32
CA ASN A 102 -1.60 2.94 -4.00
C ASN A 102 -1.85 3.08 -2.48
N PHE A 103 -1.00 2.49 -1.63
CA PHE A 103 -1.09 2.69 -0.19
C PHE A 103 -0.83 4.15 0.21
N ALA A 104 0.20 4.78 -0.35
CA ALA A 104 0.49 6.19 -0.10
C ALA A 104 -0.68 7.11 -0.51
N THR A 105 -1.29 6.81 -1.65
CA THR A 105 -2.48 7.52 -2.15
C THR A 105 -3.67 7.31 -1.22
N ALA A 106 -3.96 6.06 -0.82
CA ALA A 106 -5.05 5.76 0.10
C ALA A 106 -4.88 6.46 1.45
N ILE A 107 -3.66 6.47 2.00
CA ILE A 107 -3.34 7.19 3.25
C ILE A 107 -3.62 8.69 3.08
N SER A 108 -3.22 9.28 1.96
CA SER A 108 -3.45 10.70 1.68
C SER A 108 -4.94 11.03 1.54
N LEU A 109 -5.73 10.15 0.89
CA LEU A 109 -7.19 10.30 0.83
C LEU A 109 -7.85 10.23 2.21
N VAL A 110 -7.36 9.37 3.11
CA VAL A 110 -7.84 9.29 4.49
C VAL A 110 -7.55 10.58 5.26
N GLU A 111 -6.34 11.14 5.09
CA GLU A 111 -5.92 12.41 5.69
C GLU A 111 -6.76 13.60 5.16
N ASP A 112 -6.95 13.68 3.84
CA ASP A 112 -7.77 14.72 3.18
C ASP A 112 -9.25 14.63 3.61
N GLY A 113 -9.76 13.40 3.76
CA GLY A 113 -11.10 13.15 4.29
C GLY A 113 -11.26 13.67 5.72
N ALA A 114 -10.25 13.50 6.57
CA ALA A 114 -10.23 14.05 7.93
C ALA A 114 -10.27 15.59 7.93
N GLY A 115 -9.45 16.22 7.08
CA GLY A 115 -9.42 17.68 6.94
C GLY A 115 -10.74 18.26 6.45
N THR A 116 -11.35 17.63 5.43
CA THR A 116 -12.65 18.05 4.88
C THR A 116 -13.76 17.92 5.92
N TYR A 117 -13.76 16.85 6.70
CA TYR A 117 -14.71 16.67 7.79
C TYR A 117 -14.54 17.74 8.88
N GLN A 118 -13.30 18.01 9.30
CA GLN A 118 -13.01 19.05 10.29
C GLN A 118 -13.50 20.43 9.82
N ALA A 119 -13.22 20.80 8.56
CA ALA A 119 -13.67 22.07 7.98
C ALA A 119 -15.20 22.18 7.91
N THR A 120 -15.86 21.09 7.49
CA THR A 120 -17.33 21.01 7.39
C THR A 120 -17.98 21.10 8.78
N ASN A 121 -17.44 20.39 9.77
CA ASN A 121 -17.95 20.41 11.14
C ASN A 121 -17.76 21.80 11.76
N ALA A 122 -16.59 22.43 11.58
CA ALA A 122 -16.35 23.79 12.05
C ALA A 122 -17.29 24.82 11.37
N ALA A 123 -17.62 24.64 10.09
CA ALA A 123 -18.60 25.49 9.40
C ALA A 123 -20.03 25.29 9.92
N ASN A 124 -20.40 24.05 10.28
CA ASN A 124 -21.71 23.74 10.86
C ASN A 124 -21.84 24.19 12.32
N GLU A 125 -20.77 24.09 13.12
CA GLU A 125 -20.72 24.51 14.52
C GLU A 125 -20.46 26.03 14.67
N GLY A 126 -19.91 26.68 13.65
CA GLY A 126 -19.67 28.13 13.57
C GLY A 126 -20.83 28.96 13.02
N GLY A 127 -22.02 28.37 12.89
CA GLY A 127 -23.26 29.04 12.53
C GLY A 127 -24.14 29.35 13.74
N VAL A 128 -23.61 30.10 14.73
CA VAL A 128 -24.40 30.80 15.76
C VAL A 128 -23.87 32.22 15.91
#